data_AF-A0A1R3T376-F1
#
_entry.id   AF-A0A1R3T376-F1
#
_cell.length_a   1.000
_cell.length_b   1.000
_cell.length_c   1.000
_cell.angle_alpha   90.00
_cell.angle_beta   90.00
_cell.angle_gamma   90.00
#
_symmetry.space_group_name_H-M   'P 1'
#
loop_
_entity.id
_entity.type
_entity.pdbx_description
1 polymer ?
#
loop_
_entity_poly.entity_id
_entity_poly.type
_entity_poly.pdbx_seq_one_letter_code
_entity_poly.pdbx_strand_id
1 'polypeptide(L)'
;MERTFQSTEPVIFMKPDTALLKDGKPFFLPDFSDEIHYETELVVKINRLGKNIGERFACRYYDQITVGIDFTARDLQRKQKELGLPWEIAKGFDNSAAIGKFISKNEVSDIRSIDLRLEINDQTVQQGNTEDMIYSVDKIIAYISRFFTLKIGDLIFTGTPAGIGPVAIDDHLQGYLDDRKLLDFRIK
;
A
#
# COMPACT_ATOMS: atom_id res chain seq x y z
N MET A 1 9.13 -1.02 20.46
CA MET A 1 8.42 0.20 20.04
C MET A 1 6.97 0.09 20.49
N GLU A 2 6.46 1.06 21.23
CA GLU A 2 5.02 1.14 21.50
C GLU A 2 4.27 1.38 20.19
N ARG A 3 3.32 0.51 19.87
CA ARG A 3 2.46 0.65 18.68
C ARG A 3 1.59 1.89 18.85
N THR A 4 1.80 2.91 18.03
CA THR A 4 1.15 4.24 18.14
C THR A 4 -0.36 4.21 17.85
N PHE A 5 -0.91 3.09 17.38
CA PHE A 5 -2.33 2.92 17.10
C PHE A 5 -2.79 1.52 17.48
N GLN A 6 -3.79 1.44 18.36
CA GLN A 6 -4.42 0.18 18.77
C GLN A 6 -5.92 0.25 18.47
N SER A 7 -6.30 -0.11 17.25
CA SER A 7 -7.69 -0.40 16.90
C SER A 7 -7.96 -1.90 17.06
N THR A 8 -9.20 -2.26 17.35
CA THR A 8 -9.64 -3.66 17.33
C THR A 8 -9.84 -4.18 15.90
N GLU A 9 -10.12 -3.28 14.95
CA GLU A 9 -10.38 -3.59 13.54
C GLU A 9 -9.59 -2.68 12.57
N PRO A 10 -9.23 -3.17 11.36
CA PRO A 10 -8.51 -2.37 10.38
C PRO A 10 -9.39 -1.25 9.82
N VAL A 11 -8.79 -0.08 9.59
CA VAL A 11 -9.43 1.03 8.87
C VAL A 11 -9.33 0.76 7.37
N ILE A 12 -10.45 0.87 6.64
CA ILE A 12 -10.54 0.58 5.21
C ILE A 12 -10.99 1.84 4.45
N PHE A 13 -10.32 2.13 3.34
CA PHE A 13 -10.75 3.11 2.33
C PHE A 13 -10.51 2.50 0.94
N MET A 14 -11.04 3.14 -0.12
CA MET A 14 -10.90 2.66 -1.49
C MET A 14 -10.19 3.69 -2.37
N LYS A 15 -9.56 3.18 -3.43
CA LYS A 15 -9.03 3.96 -4.54
C LYS A 15 -9.68 3.47 -5.84
N PRO A 16 -10.03 4.37 -6.78
CA PRO A 16 -10.52 3.97 -8.10
C PRO A 16 -9.40 3.30 -8.93
N ASP A 17 -9.76 2.67 -10.04
CA ASP A 17 -8.79 2.05 -10.96
C ASP A 17 -7.84 3.07 -11.61
N THR A 18 -8.30 4.32 -11.81
CA THR A 18 -7.47 5.43 -12.30
C THR A 18 -6.38 5.87 -11.31
N ALA A 19 -6.46 5.44 -10.04
CA ALA A 19 -5.39 5.68 -9.07
C ALA A 19 -4.13 4.85 -9.36
N LEU A 20 -4.21 3.81 -10.21
CA LEU A 20 -3.07 2.91 -10.43
C LEU A 20 -1.96 3.58 -11.26
N LEU A 21 -0.81 3.78 -10.61
CA LEU A 21 0.46 4.07 -11.28
C LEU A 21 1.28 2.79 -11.42
N LYS A 22 1.64 2.44 -12.65
CA LYS A 22 2.31 1.18 -12.99
C LYS A 22 3.33 1.38 -14.10
N ASP A 23 4.08 0.32 -14.38
CA ASP A 23 5.04 0.24 -15.50
C ASP A 23 6.18 1.28 -15.42
N GLY A 24 6.55 1.69 -14.20
CA GLY A 24 7.62 2.68 -13.98
C GLY A 24 7.31 4.08 -14.50
N LYS A 25 6.03 4.37 -14.77
CA LYS A 25 5.60 5.72 -15.18
C LYS A 25 5.90 6.74 -14.08
N PRO A 26 6.26 7.97 -14.44
CA PRO A 26 6.46 9.02 -13.46
C PRO A 26 5.14 9.35 -12.74
N PHE A 27 5.25 9.73 -11.47
CA PHE A 27 4.14 10.27 -10.69
C PHE A 27 4.18 11.79 -10.78
N PHE A 28 3.10 12.41 -11.25
CA PHE A 28 3.01 13.86 -11.33
C PHE A 28 2.38 14.41 -10.06
N LEU A 29 3.04 15.36 -9.41
CA LEU A 29 2.45 16.03 -8.25
C LEU A 29 1.16 16.76 -8.69
N PRO A 30 0.04 16.55 -7.98
CA PRO A 30 -1.19 17.26 -8.26
C PRO A 30 -1.06 18.74 -7.82
N ASP A 31 -1.77 19.62 -8.52
CA ASP A 31 -1.81 21.06 -8.22
C ASP A 31 -2.69 21.41 -7.00
N PHE A 32 -3.54 20.48 -6.55
CA PHE A 32 -4.49 20.70 -5.48
C PHE A 32 -3.93 20.49 -4.06
N SER A 33 -2.69 19.99 -3.93
CA SER A 33 -2.08 19.65 -2.65
C SER A 33 -0.62 20.09 -2.61
N ASP A 34 -0.23 20.68 -1.48
CA ASP A 34 1.14 21.13 -1.23
C ASP A 34 1.94 20.07 -0.44
N GLU A 35 1.30 18.97 -0.03
CA GLU A 35 1.89 17.96 0.86
C GLU A 35 1.48 16.54 0.45
N ILE A 36 2.16 16.00 -0.56
CA ILE A 36 2.01 14.59 -0.94
C ILE A 36 3.03 13.75 -0.18
N HIS A 37 2.53 12.78 0.59
CA HIS A 37 3.34 11.81 1.32
C HIS A 37 3.38 10.45 0.64
N TYR A 38 4.53 9.79 0.70
CA TYR A 38 4.64 8.36 0.42
C TYR A 38 4.22 7.53 1.65
N GLU A 39 3.61 6.37 1.39
CA GLU A 39 3.34 5.32 2.37
C GLU A 39 3.67 3.97 1.70
N THR A 40 4.83 3.40 2.00
CA THR A 40 5.30 2.13 1.40
C THR A 40 4.53 0.97 1.98
N GLU A 41 3.97 0.09 1.15
CA GLU A 41 3.14 -1.02 1.59
C GLU A 41 3.42 -2.32 0.84
N LEU A 42 3.15 -3.45 1.50
CA LEU A 42 2.98 -4.72 0.79
C LEU A 42 1.63 -4.68 0.06
N VAL A 43 1.64 -5.08 -1.20
CA VAL A 43 0.43 -5.18 -2.01
C VAL A 43 0.22 -6.62 -2.42
N VAL A 44 -0.97 -7.15 -2.16
CA VAL A 44 -1.36 -8.49 -2.59
C VAL A 44 -2.41 -8.41 -3.69
N LYS A 45 -2.30 -9.30 -4.68
CA LYS A 45 -3.22 -9.38 -5.80
C LYS A 45 -4.15 -10.57 -5.66
N ILE A 46 -5.45 -10.30 -5.66
CA ILE A 46 -6.47 -11.33 -5.56
C ILE A 46 -6.54 -12.14 -6.85
N ASN A 47 -6.52 -13.47 -6.72
CA ASN A 47 -6.54 -14.40 -7.85
C ASN A 47 -7.79 -15.30 -7.89
N ARG A 48 -8.72 -15.12 -6.94
CA ARG A 48 -9.96 -15.89 -6.84
C ARG A 48 -11.11 -15.02 -6.37
N LEU A 49 -12.29 -15.22 -6.95
CA LEU A 49 -13.54 -14.60 -6.49
C LEU A 49 -13.88 -15.07 -5.07
N GLY A 50 -14.12 -14.15 -4.14
CA GLY A 50 -14.44 -14.51 -2.76
C GLY A 50 -15.25 -13.48 -1.98
N LYS A 51 -16.12 -13.96 -1.11
CA LYS A 51 -16.95 -13.18 -0.17
C LYS A 51 -17.04 -13.99 1.13
N ASN A 52 -17.02 -13.32 2.29
CA ASN A 52 -17.06 -13.97 3.61
C ASN A 52 -16.00 -15.08 3.76
N ILE A 53 -14.77 -14.78 3.32
CA ILE A 53 -13.64 -15.71 3.34
C ILE A 53 -13.19 -15.88 4.80
N GLY A 54 -13.11 -17.13 5.28
CA GLY A 54 -12.51 -17.41 6.58
C GLY A 54 -10.99 -17.21 6.55
N GLU A 55 -10.40 -16.62 7.59
CA GLU A 55 -8.96 -16.29 7.69
C GLU A 55 -8.05 -17.47 7.30
N ARG A 56 -8.33 -18.67 7.81
CA ARG A 56 -7.57 -19.91 7.48
C ARG A 56 -7.54 -20.28 6.00
N PHE A 57 -8.43 -19.70 5.18
CA PHE A 57 -8.51 -19.94 3.74
C PHE A 57 -8.01 -18.75 2.91
N ALA A 58 -7.77 -17.58 3.53
CA ALA A 58 -7.40 -16.36 2.84
C ALA A 58 -6.10 -16.49 2.03
N CYS A 59 -5.14 -17.27 2.51
CA CYS A 59 -3.91 -17.58 1.81
C CYS A 59 -4.10 -18.25 0.43
N ARG A 60 -5.31 -18.75 0.10
CA ARG A 60 -5.62 -19.34 -1.21
C ARG A 60 -6.15 -18.31 -2.23
N TYR A 61 -6.35 -17.06 -1.82
CA TYR A 61 -6.98 -16.02 -2.63
C TYR A 61 -5.98 -15.03 -3.23
N TYR A 62 -4.68 -15.21 -2.97
CA TYR A 62 -3.60 -14.45 -3.60
C TYR A 62 -2.36 -15.34 -3.77
N ASP A 63 -1.65 -15.15 -4.86
CA ASP A 63 -0.37 -15.82 -5.18
C ASP A 63 0.70 -14.84 -5.64
N GLN A 64 0.32 -13.60 -5.95
CA GLN A 64 1.23 -12.54 -6.38
C GLN A 64 1.27 -11.40 -5.36
N ILE A 65 2.48 -10.91 -5.12
CA ILE A 65 2.75 -9.77 -4.24
C ILE A 65 3.70 -8.79 -4.90
N THR A 66 3.68 -7.54 -4.44
CA THR A 66 4.65 -6.50 -4.81
C THR A 66 4.78 -5.50 -3.66
N VAL A 67 5.78 -4.65 -3.72
CA VAL A 67 5.79 -3.37 -3.00
C VAL A 67 4.94 -2.35 -3.78
N GLY A 68 4.24 -1.50 -3.04
CA GLY A 68 3.51 -0.36 -3.58
C GLY A 68 3.66 0.88 -2.72
N ILE A 69 3.16 2.01 -3.22
CA ILE A 69 3.11 3.29 -2.50
C ILE A 69 1.68 3.79 -2.50
N ASP A 70 1.13 3.98 -1.31
CA ASP A 70 -0.12 4.68 -1.08
C ASP A 70 0.14 6.19 -0.90
N PHE A 71 0.16 6.91 -2.02
CA PHE A 71 0.30 8.35 -1.97
C PHE A 71 -0.90 9.01 -1.29
N THR A 72 -0.59 9.98 -0.44
CA THR A 72 -1.57 10.68 0.39
C THR A 72 -1.37 12.18 0.31
N ALA A 73 -2.40 12.92 -0.09
CA ALA A 73 -2.45 14.36 0.12
C ALA A 73 -2.71 14.62 1.61
N ARG A 74 -1.63 14.81 2.38
CA ARG A 74 -1.67 14.79 3.84
C ARG A 74 -2.40 16.00 4.40
N ASP A 75 -2.24 17.15 3.77
CA ASP A 75 -2.99 18.38 4.01
C ASP A 75 -4.50 18.14 3.92
N LEU A 76 -4.98 17.53 2.84
CA LEU A 76 -6.38 17.16 2.67
C LEU A 76 -6.81 16.07 3.67
N GLN A 77 -5.96 15.07 3.95
CA GLN A 77 -6.32 14.03 4.90
C GLN A 77 -6.55 14.59 6.31
N ARG A 78 -5.71 15.53 6.78
CA ARG A 78 -5.87 16.18 8.09
C ARG A 78 -7.18 16.95 8.15
N LYS A 79 -7.45 17.79 7.15
CA LYS A 79 -8.71 18.54 7.04
C LYS A 79 -9.94 17.62 7.04
N GLN A 80 -9.85 16.46 6.39
CA GLN A 80 -10.98 15.54 6.25
C GLN A 80 -11.25 14.83 7.56
N LYS A 81 -10.20 14.45 8.29
CA LYS A 81 -10.30 13.91 9.64
C LYS A 81 -10.92 14.92 10.61
N GLU A 82 -10.49 16.18 10.57
CA GLU A 82 -11.03 17.25 11.44
C GLU A 82 -12.53 17.50 11.19
N LEU A 83 -12.97 17.41 9.93
CA LEU A 83 -14.36 17.63 9.55
C LEU A 83 -15.24 16.36 9.57
N GLY A 84 -14.66 15.19 9.86
CA GLY A 84 -15.37 13.91 9.78
C GLY A 84 -15.83 13.52 8.37
N LEU A 85 -15.08 13.94 7.35
CA LEU A 85 -15.38 13.72 5.94
C LEU A 85 -14.68 12.49 5.35
N PRO A 86 -15.19 11.94 4.22
CA PRO A 86 -14.55 10.84 3.52
C PRO A 86 -13.13 11.16 3.03
N TRP A 87 -12.28 10.13 2.92
CA TRP A 87 -10.84 10.29 2.62
C TRP A 87 -10.50 10.21 1.13
N GLU A 88 -11.48 9.96 0.26
CA GLU A 88 -11.28 9.66 -1.15
C GLU A 88 -10.53 10.78 -1.89
N ILE A 89 -10.72 12.05 -1.55
CA ILE A 89 -9.96 13.12 -2.22
C ILE A 89 -8.50 13.23 -1.72
N ALA A 90 -8.21 12.66 -0.55
CA ALA A 90 -6.87 12.63 0.03
C ALA A 90 -6.11 11.33 -0.29
N LYS A 91 -6.82 10.26 -0.65
CA LYS A 91 -6.27 8.92 -0.88
C LYS A 91 -6.57 8.35 -2.26
N GLY A 92 -7.64 8.72 -2.93
CA GLY A 92 -8.15 8.08 -4.15
C GLY A 92 -7.99 8.90 -5.43
N PHE A 93 -7.09 9.88 -5.46
CA PHE A 93 -6.81 10.68 -6.66
C PHE A 93 -5.98 9.90 -7.69
N ASP A 94 -5.93 10.40 -8.92
CA ASP A 94 -5.26 9.71 -10.03
C ASP A 94 -3.77 9.43 -9.71
N ASN A 95 -3.29 8.26 -10.13
CA ASN A 95 -1.92 7.77 -9.89
C ASN A 95 -1.50 7.64 -8.40
N SER A 96 -2.42 7.80 -7.43
CA SER A 96 -2.11 7.73 -6.00
C SER A 96 -1.78 6.33 -5.45
N ALA A 97 -1.89 5.28 -6.27
CA ALA A 97 -1.58 3.89 -5.93
C ALA A 97 -0.47 3.37 -6.85
N ALA A 98 0.78 3.60 -6.47
CA ALA A 98 1.91 3.08 -7.24
C ALA A 98 2.15 1.61 -6.92
N ILE A 99 2.38 0.81 -7.95
CA ILE A 99 2.66 -0.62 -7.83
C ILE A 99 3.92 -1.01 -8.60
N GLY A 100 4.72 -1.86 -7.96
CA GLY A 100 5.88 -2.49 -8.58
C GLY A 100 5.52 -3.69 -9.47
N LYS A 101 6.58 -4.37 -9.94
CA LYS A 101 6.50 -5.65 -10.63
C LYS A 101 6.06 -6.73 -9.62
N PHE A 102 4.98 -7.43 -9.96
CA PHE A 102 4.52 -8.58 -9.17
C PHE A 102 5.49 -9.77 -9.27
N ILE A 103 5.73 -10.39 -8.12
CA ILE A 103 6.42 -11.67 -7.97
C ILE A 103 5.48 -12.71 -7.37
N SER A 104 5.77 -13.99 -7.54
CA SER A 104 5.02 -15.02 -6.82
C SER A 104 5.39 -14.97 -5.34
N LYS A 105 4.39 -15.11 -4.46
CA LYS A 105 4.63 -15.22 -3.01
C LYS A 105 5.44 -16.46 -2.60
N ASN A 106 5.62 -17.42 -3.51
CA ASN A 106 6.49 -18.58 -3.27
C ASN A 106 7.97 -18.26 -3.55
N GLU A 107 8.27 -17.09 -4.11
CA GLU A 107 9.65 -16.60 -4.29
C GLU A 107 10.23 -15.96 -3.02
N VAL A 108 9.38 -15.69 -2.03
CA VAL A 108 9.74 -15.28 -0.67
C VAL A 108 9.55 -16.47 0.27
N SER A 109 10.33 -16.51 1.36
CA SER A 109 10.35 -17.65 2.30
C SER A 109 9.06 -17.74 3.13
N ASP A 110 8.63 -16.63 3.71
CA ASP A 110 7.40 -16.51 4.49
C ASP A 110 6.77 -15.12 4.29
N ILE A 111 5.48 -15.08 3.94
CA ILE A 111 4.72 -13.83 3.80
C ILE A 111 4.71 -13.00 5.10
N ARG A 112 4.91 -13.65 6.25
CA ARG A 112 4.93 -13.02 7.57
C ARG A 112 6.31 -12.51 7.98
N SER A 113 7.33 -12.69 7.15
CA SER A 113 8.68 -12.20 7.40
C SER A 113 9.32 -11.76 6.09
N ILE A 114 8.85 -10.62 5.57
CA ILE A 114 9.38 -9.94 4.38
C ILE A 114 9.85 -8.56 4.81
N ASP A 115 11.06 -8.19 4.40
CA ASP A 115 11.55 -6.83 4.57
C ASP A 115 10.95 -5.92 3.50
N LEU A 116 10.32 -4.83 3.91
CA LEU A 116 9.84 -3.76 3.04
C LEU A 116 10.75 -2.56 3.16
N ARG A 117 11.13 -1.99 2.01
CA ARG A 117 12.01 -0.83 1.98
C ARG A 117 11.65 0.11 0.85
N LEU A 118 11.70 1.41 1.13
CA LEU A 118 11.63 2.48 0.15
C LEU A 118 12.87 3.37 0.26
N GLU A 119 13.47 3.63 -0.88
CA GLU A 119 14.54 4.59 -1.05
C GLU A 119 14.03 5.79 -1.84
N ILE A 120 14.49 6.98 -1.45
CA ILE A 120 14.38 8.21 -2.22
C ILE A 120 15.79 8.72 -2.46
N ASN A 121 16.18 8.91 -3.72
CA ASN A 121 17.50 9.41 -4.09
C ASN A 121 18.63 8.62 -3.40
N ASP A 122 18.56 7.28 -3.49
CA ASP A 122 19.48 6.31 -2.86
C ASP A 122 19.53 6.33 -1.32
N GLN A 123 18.60 7.02 -0.65
CA GLN A 123 18.49 7.05 0.81
C GLN A 123 17.26 6.27 1.27
N THR A 124 17.45 5.29 2.17
CA THR A 124 16.32 4.59 2.80
C THR A 124 15.49 5.56 3.64
N VAL A 125 14.23 5.74 3.26
CA VAL A 125 13.28 6.63 3.97
C VAL A 125 12.23 5.86 4.77
N GLN A 126 11.88 4.65 4.32
CA GLN A 126 11.07 3.72 5.10
C GLN A 126 11.68 2.33 5.06
N GLN A 127 11.59 1.65 6.20
CA GLN A 127 11.91 0.26 6.35
C GLN A 127 11.00 -0.38 7.39
N GLY A 128 10.56 -1.60 7.16
CA GLY A 128 9.78 -2.38 8.11
C GLY A 128 9.74 -3.85 7.69
N ASN A 129 9.19 -4.70 8.55
CA ASN A 129 9.01 -6.12 8.25
C ASN A 129 7.54 -6.52 8.42
N THR A 130 7.07 -7.48 7.62
CA THR A 130 5.68 -7.96 7.73
C THR A 130 5.36 -8.65 9.06
N GLU A 131 6.37 -9.04 9.85
CA GLU A 131 6.19 -9.57 11.20
C GLU A 131 5.63 -8.52 12.18
N ASP A 132 5.88 -7.24 11.90
CA ASP A 132 5.40 -6.12 12.70
C ASP A 132 3.95 -5.73 12.41
N MET A 133 3.34 -6.31 11.37
CA MET A 133 1.96 -6.01 10.99
C MET A 133 0.99 -6.28 12.15
N ILE A 134 0.12 -5.31 12.44
CA ILE A 134 -0.92 -5.46 13.46
C ILE A 134 -1.94 -6.53 13.06
N TYR A 135 -2.25 -6.60 11.76
CA TYR A 135 -3.11 -7.62 11.17
C TYR A 135 -2.37 -8.30 10.03
N SER A 136 -2.34 -9.62 10.02
CA SER A 136 -1.78 -10.38 8.91
C SER A 136 -2.56 -10.11 7.60
N VAL A 137 -1.90 -10.32 6.46
CA VAL A 137 -2.53 -10.30 5.13
C VAL A 137 -3.82 -11.14 5.11
N ASP A 138 -3.74 -12.36 5.65
CA ASP A 138 -4.86 -13.30 5.70
C ASP A 138 -6.04 -12.74 6.52
N LYS A 139 -5.76 -12.05 7.64
CA LYS A 139 -6.77 -11.40 8.47
C LYS A 139 -7.40 -10.20 7.78
N ILE A 140 -6.61 -9.41 7.06
CA ILE A 140 -7.09 -8.27 6.26
C ILE A 140 -8.06 -8.76 5.18
N ILE A 141 -7.66 -9.77 4.40
CA ILE A 141 -8.51 -10.38 3.35
C ILE A 141 -9.82 -10.90 3.94
N ALA A 142 -9.74 -11.64 5.05
CA ALA A 142 -10.93 -12.16 5.72
C ALA A 142 -11.88 -11.04 6.16
N TYR A 143 -11.33 -9.99 6.77
CA TYR A 143 -12.10 -8.83 7.22
C TYR A 143 -12.78 -8.09 6.07
N ILE A 144 -12.02 -7.68 5.04
CA ILE A 144 -12.53 -6.94 3.89
C ILE A 144 -13.61 -7.74 3.16
N SER A 145 -13.42 -9.07 3.04
CA SER A 145 -14.36 -9.93 2.32
C SER A 145 -15.76 -10.02 2.97
N ARG A 146 -15.91 -9.59 4.23
CA ARG A 146 -17.22 -9.45 4.89
C ARG A 146 -18.05 -8.33 4.27
N PHE A 147 -17.38 -7.27 3.83
CA PHE A 147 -18.02 -6.04 3.32
C PHE A 147 -18.02 -5.98 1.80
N PHE A 148 -16.92 -6.38 1.16
CA PHE A 148 -16.75 -6.33 -0.30
C PHE A 148 -16.55 -7.74 -0.86
N THR A 149 -17.08 -8.00 -2.07
CA THR A 149 -16.71 -9.21 -2.81
C THR A 149 -15.36 -8.93 -3.47
N LEU A 150 -14.35 -9.75 -3.17
CA LEU A 150 -13.03 -9.67 -3.80
C LEU A 150 -13.08 -10.37 -5.15
N LYS A 151 -12.72 -9.66 -6.21
CA LYS A 151 -12.64 -10.15 -7.59
C LYS A 151 -11.19 -10.43 -7.97
N ILE A 152 -11.03 -11.27 -9.00
CA ILE A 152 -9.72 -11.54 -9.61
C ILE A 152 -9.16 -10.22 -10.15
N GLY A 153 -7.94 -9.88 -9.72
CA GLY A 153 -7.26 -8.64 -10.10
C GLY A 153 -7.35 -7.54 -9.06
N ASP A 154 -8.24 -7.63 -8.05
CA ASP A 154 -8.30 -6.65 -6.97
C ASP A 154 -6.98 -6.60 -6.21
N LEU A 155 -6.57 -5.40 -5.82
CA LEU A 155 -5.33 -5.15 -5.09
C LEU A 155 -5.66 -4.74 -3.66
N ILE A 156 -4.92 -5.29 -2.70
CA ILE A 156 -5.03 -4.93 -1.29
C ILE A 156 -3.67 -4.42 -0.82
N PHE A 157 -3.68 -3.14 -0.47
CA PHE A 157 -2.63 -2.41 0.24
C PHE A 157 -2.80 -2.69 1.75
N THR A 158 -1.73 -3.09 2.43
CA THR A 158 -1.82 -3.73 3.75
C THR A 158 -1.35 -2.87 4.93
N GLY A 159 -1.13 -1.57 4.71
CA GLY A 159 -0.60 -0.62 5.67
C GLY A 159 0.91 -0.38 5.52
N THR A 160 1.35 0.76 6.03
CA THR A 160 2.72 1.26 5.94
C THR A 160 3.48 1.20 7.28
N PRO A 161 4.80 0.92 7.28
CA PRO A 161 5.62 1.06 8.48
C PRO A 161 5.83 2.54 8.85
N ALA A 162 6.55 2.79 9.95
CA ALA A 162 6.93 4.15 10.34
C ALA A 162 7.79 4.84 9.26
N GLY A 163 7.92 6.16 9.37
CA GLY A 163 8.77 6.96 8.47
C GLY A 163 8.06 7.55 7.26
N ILE A 164 6.72 7.71 7.30
CA ILE A 164 6.01 8.46 6.24
C ILE A 164 6.59 9.87 6.09
N GLY A 165 6.65 10.37 4.86
CA GLY A 165 7.23 11.69 4.57
C GLY A 165 6.85 12.21 3.20
N PRO A 166 7.17 13.49 2.91
CA PRO A 166 6.82 14.13 1.66
C PRO A 166 7.68 13.63 0.49
N VAL A 167 7.15 13.81 -0.73
CA VAL A 167 7.91 13.71 -1.98
C VAL A 167 8.04 15.08 -2.65
N ALA A 168 9.11 15.27 -3.43
CA ALA A 168 9.38 16.48 -4.19
C ALA A 168 9.61 16.16 -5.68
N ILE A 169 9.43 17.17 -6.54
CA ILE A 169 9.76 17.07 -7.96
C ILE A 169 11.20 16.59 -8.13
N ASP A 170 11.40 15.69 -9.09
CA ASP A 170 12.67 15.02 -9.43
C ASP A 170 13.18 13.98 -8.42
N ASP A 171 12.46 13.71 -7.32
CA ASP A 171 12.76 12.55 -6.48
C ASP A 171 12.71 11.25 -7.28
N HIS A 172 13.68 10.38 -7.04
CA HIS A 172 13.75 9.03 -7.59
C HIS A 172 13.37 8.01 -6.51
N LEU A 173 12.25 7.32 -6.72
CA LEU A 173 11.68 6.37 -5.76
C LEU A 173 11.99 4.94 -6.18
N GLN A 174 12.55 4.17 -5.25
CA GLN A 174 12.83 2.75 -5.45
C GLN A 174 12.27 1.92 -4.30
N GLY A 175 11.40 0.97 -4.63
CA GLY A 175 10.74 0.09 -3.65
C GLY A 175 11.24 -1.35 -3.74
N TYR A 176 11.37 -1.99 -2.59
CA TYR A 176 11.92 -3.33 -2.46
C TYR A 176 11.04 -4.23 -1.58
N LEU A 177 11.01 -5.52 -1.93
CA LEU A 177 10.69 -6.61 -1.02
C LEU A 177 11.96 -7.47 -0.86
N ASP A 178 12.41 -7.65 0.37
CA ASP A 178 13.75 -8.15 0.69
C ASP A 178 14.81 -7.38 -0.13
N ASP A 179 15.70 -8.09 -0.82
CA ASP A 179 16.72 -7.50 -1.69
C ASP A 179 16.22 -7.22 -3.12
N ARG A 180 14.95 -7.48 -3.43
CA ARG A 180 14.42 -7.39 -4.80
C ARG A 180 13.83 -6.01 -5.04
N LYS A 181 14.46 -5.23 -5.92
CA LYS A 181 13.86 -4.00 -6.44
C LYS A 181 12.68 -4.33 -7.34
N LEU A 182 11.48 -3.89 -6.96
CA LEU A 182 10.24 -4.14 -7.70
C LEU A 182 9.60 -2.86 -8.22
N LEU A 183 9.91 -1.70 -7.63
CA LEU A 183 9.35 -0.41 -8.01
C LEU A 183 10.49 0.58 -8.26
N ASP A 184 10.38 1.36 -9.33
CA ASP A 184 11.41 2.30 -9.79
C ASP A 184 10.74 3.35 -10.69
N PHE A 185 10.62 4.60 -10.21
CA PHE A 185 10.07 5.72 -10.99
C PHE A 185 10.48 7.07 -10.41
N ARG A 186 10.16 8.15 -11.13
CA ARG A 186 10.45 9.53 -10.70
C ARG A 186 9.20 10.35 -10.43
N ILE A 187 9.33 11.31 -9.53
CA ILE A 187 8.34 12.37 -9.32
C ILE A 187 8.53 13.46 -10.38
N LYS A 188 7.43 13.98 -10.90
CA LYS A 188 7.38 15.02 -11.93
C LYS A 188 6.37 16.11 -11.62
#